data_AF-A0A3M0YSP9-F1
#
_entry.id   AF-A0A3M0YSP9-F1
#
_cell.length_a   1.000
_cell.length_b   1.000
_cell.length_c   1.000
_cell.angle_alpha   90.00
_cell.angle_beta   90.00
_cell.angle_gamma   90.00
#
_symmetry.space_group_name_H-M   'P 1'
#
loop_
_entity.id
_entity.type
_entity.pdbx_description
1 polymer ?
#
loop_
_entity_poly.entity_id
_entity_poly.type
_entity_poly.pdbx_seq_one_letter_code
_entity_poly.pdbx_strand_id
1 'polypeptide(L)'
;AMMPLVMKMVQEQGADIHSPHPYYWALALGACLGGNGTLIGASANVVAAKIGNRNGYPVTFAKFFKYGFPMMIQSLILASIYLYLRYYAF
;
A
#
# COMPACT_ATOMS: atom_id res chain seq x y z
N ALA A 1 -4.36 5.56 -11.65
CA ALA A 1 -3.64 6.81 -11.97
C ALA A 1 -2.12 6.61 -12.14
N MET A 2 -1.44 5.85 -11.26
CA MET A 2 0.02 5.67 -11.35
C MET A 2 0.50 4.60 -12.34
N MET A 3 -0.38 3.71 -12.79
CA MET A 3 0.00 2.61 -13.70
C MET A 3 0.62 3.08 -15.02
N PRO A 4 0.09 4.11 -15.74
CA PRO A 4 0.74 4.64 -16.93
C PRO A 4 2.15 5.20 -16.69
N LEU A 5 2.41 5.77 -15.50
CA LEU A 5 3.75 6.25 -15.12
C LEU A 5 4.72 5.08 -14.94
N VAL A 6 4.28 4.00 -14.27
CA VAL A 6 5.08 2.79 -14.11
C VAL A 6 5.38 2.14 -15.46
N MET A 7 4.41 2.06 -16.38
CA MET A 7 4.65 1.56 -17.73
C MET A 7 5.73 2.36 -18.47
N LYS A 8 5.71 3.70 -18.34
CA LYS A 8 6.76 4.56 -18.92
C LYS A 8 8.13 4.28 -18.32
N MET A 9 8.25 4.16 -16.99
CA MET A 9 9.53 3.86 -16.33
C MET A 9 10.10 2.49 -16.74
N VAL A 10 9.24 1.49 -16.93
CA VAL A 10 9.65 0.16 -17.43
C VAL A 10 10.13 0.25 -18.88
N GLN A 11 9.41 0.99 -19.73
CA GLN A 11 9.75 1.18 -21.13
C GLN A 11 11.07 1.97 -21.30
N GLU A 12 11.34 2.99 -20.48
CA GLU A 12 12.59 3.77 -20.49
C GLU A 12 13.81 2.94 -20.09
N GLN A 13 13.64 1.88 -19.29
CA GLN A 13 14.72 0.94 -18.97
C GLN A 13 14.97 -0.09 -20.08
N GLY A 14 14.25 -0.02 -21.20
CA GLY A 14 14.34 -0.99 -22.29
C GLY A 14 13.82 -2.37 -21.92
N ALA A 15 13.10 -2.50 -20.81
CA ALA A 15 12.49 -3.73 -20.36
C ALA A 15 11.13 -3.94 -21.04
N ASP A 16 10.81 -5.20 -21.34
CA ASP A 16 9.50 -5.56 -21.88
C ASP A 16 8.40 -5.26 -20.84
N ILE A 17 7.42 -4.44 -21.25
CA ILE A 17 6.24 -4.06 -20.47
C ILE A 17 5.37 -5.25 -20.04
N HIS A 18 5.50 -6.40 -20.71
CA HIS A 18 4.82 -7.65 -20.33
C HIS A 18 5.63 -8.52 -19.36
N SER A 19 6.90 -8.18 -19.14
CA SER A 19 7.73 -8.88 -18.16
C SER A 19 7.36 -8.45 -16.73
N PRO A 20 7.39 -9.38 -15.75
CA PRO A 20 7.04 -9.09 -14.36
C PRO A 20 8.10 -8.20 -13.69
N HIS A 21 8.06 -6.90 -14.00
CA HIS A 21 9.00 -5.90 -13.50
C HIS A 21 8.77 -5.61 -12.01
N PRO A 22 9.83 -5.43 -11.19
CA PRO A 22 9.71 -5.09 -9.78
C PRO A 22 8.85 -3.83 -9.53
N TYR A 23 8.79 -2.90 -10.48
CA TYR A 23 7.98 -1.68 -10.37
C TYR A 23 6.47 -1.94 -10.33
N TYR A 24 5.96 -2.97 -11.02
CA TYR A 24 4.55 -3.32 -10.96
C TYR A 24 4.17 -3.84 -9.57
N TRP A 25 5.00 -4.70 -9.01
CA TRP A 25 4.79 -5.26 -7.68
C TRP A 25 5.00 -4.22 -6.59
N ALA A 26 5.99 -3.34 -6.73
CA ALA A 26 6.20 -2.23 -5.81
C ALA A 26 4.98 -1.29 -5.79
N LEU A 27 4.40 -0.98 -6.96
CA LEU A 27 3.20 -0.16 -7.04
C LEU A 27 2.00 -0.87 -6.40
N ALA A 28 1.78 -2.15 -6.71
CA ALA A 28 0.65 -2.90 -6.19
C ALA A 28 0.72 -3.06 -4.67
N LEU A 29 1.87 -3.50 -4.14
CA LEU A 29 2.08 -3.68 -2.70
C LEU A 29 2.04 -2.33 -1.97
N GLY A 30 2.68 -1.30 -2.53
CA GLY A 30 2.66 0.05 -1.95
C GLY A 30 1.26 0.65 -1.88
N ALA A 31 0.46 0.52 -2.95
CA ALA A 31 -0.90 1.04 -2.99
C ALA A 31 -1.85 0.29 -2.02
N CYS A 32 -1.77 -1.05 -1.99
CA CYS A 32 -2.65 -1.86 -1.14
C CYS A 32 -2.29 -1.77 0.34
N LEU A 33 -1.00 -1.82 0.68
CA LEU A 33 -0.54 -1.77 2.08
C LEU A 33 -0.57 -0.33 2.62
N GLY A 34 -0.19 0.65 1.79
CA GLY A 34 -0.18 2.07 2.16
C GLY A 34 -1.57 2.62 2.52
N GLY A 35 -2.63 2.13 1.88
CA GLY A 35 -4.01 2.53 2.18
C GLY A 35 -4.46 2.23 3.62
N ASN A 36 -3.79 1.28 4.30
CA ASN A 36 -4.12 0.90 5.68
C ASN A 36 -3.56 1.86 6.74
N GLY A 37 -2.65 2.77 6.38
CA GLY A 37 -2.02 3.69 7.33
C GLY A 37 -2.96 4.76 7.89
N THR A 38 -4.09 5.00 7.24
CA THR A 38 -5.04 6.05 7.64
C THR A 38 -6.48 5.58 7.55
N LEU A 39 -7.36 6.24 8.32
CA LEU A 39 -8.79 5.96 8.32
C LEU A 39 -9.44 6.24 6.96
N ILE A 40 -8.90 7.21 6.21
CA ILE A 40 -9.44 7.70 4.93
C ILE A 40 -8.79 6.96 3.74
N GLY A 41 -7.67 6.25 3.97
CA GLY A 41 -6.89 5.59 2.91
C GLY A 41 -7.62 4.44 2.21
N ALA A 42 -8.65 3.85 2.85
CA ALA A 42 -9.51 2.85 2.25
C ALA A 42 -10.98 3.10 2.63
N SER A 43 -11.90 2.89 1.68
CA SER A 43 -13.34 3.01 1.91
C SER A 43 -13.82 2.07 3.02
N ALA A 44 -13.23 0.87 3.13
CA ALA A 44 -13.53 -0.10 4.17
C ALA A 44 -13.26 0.45 5.59
N ASN A 45 -12.17 1.20 5.78
CA ASN A 45 -11.80 1.77 7.08
C ASN A 45 -12.84 2.81 7.54
N VAL A 46 -13.34 3.63 6.61
CA VAL A 46 -14.40 4.62 6.88
C VAL A 46 -15.73 3.95 7.23
N VAL A 47 -16.10 2.87 6.52
CA VAL A 47 -17.32 2.11 6.80
C VAL A 47 -17.24 1.45 8.17
N ALA A 48 -16.12 0.81 8.50
CA ALA A 48 -15.88 0.22 9.81
C ALA A 48 -15.95 1.27 10.94
N ALA A 49 -15.40 2.45 10.73
CA ALA A 49 -15.48 3.56 11.69
C ALA A 49 -16.93 4.03 11.92
N LYS A 50 -17.73 4.13 10.85
CA LYS A 50 -19.16 4.48 10.94
C LYS A 50 -19.95 3.41 11.72
N ILE A 51 -19.67 2.13 11.47
CA ILE A 51 -20.31 1.02 12.20
C ILE A 51 -19.91 1.04 13.68
N GLY A 52 -18.62 1.24 13.98
CA GLY A 52 -18.12 1.37 15.35
C GLY A 52 -18.79 2.52 16.11
N ASN A 53 -18.88 3.71 15.49
CA ASN A 53 -19.59 4.86 16.05
C ASN A 53 -21.06 4.54 16.37
N ARG A 54 -21.77 3.80 15.50
CA ARG A 54 -23.16 3.38 15.74
C ARG A 54 -23.32 2.40 16.91
N ASN A 55 -22.30 1.59 17.19
CA ASN A 55 -22.30 0.60 18.27
C ASN A 55 -21.70 1.13 19.59
N GLY A 56 -21.50 2.45 19.72
CA GLY A 56 -20.94 3.06 20.92
C GLY A 56 -19.41 2.97 21.05
N TYR A 57 -18.70 2.54 20.00
CA TYR A 57 -17.23 2.52 19.95
C TYR A 57 -16.71 3.64 19.04
N PRO A 58 -16.47 4.84 19.58
CA PRO A 58 -16.02 5.94 18.74
C PRO A 58 -14.62 5.69 18.19
N VAL A 59 -14.53 5.55 16.86
CA VAL A 59 -13.28 5.41 16.12
C VAL A 59 -12.94 6.76 15.51
N THR A 60 -12.05 7.50 16.17
CA THR A 60 -11.54 8.78 15.66
C THR A 60 -10.37 8.57 14.70
N PHE A 61 -10.17 9.52 13.78
CA PHE A 61 -9.05 9.53 12.85
C PHE A 61 -7.71 9.36 13.57
N ALA A 62 -7.48 10.11 14.64
CA ALA A 62 -6.25 10.06 15.44
C ALA A 62 -6.03 8.68 16.08
N LYS A 63 -7.09 8.02 16.57
CA LYS A 63 -6.99 6.69 17.18
C LYS A 63 -6.60 5.66 16.13
N PHE A 64 -7.25 5.68 14.96
CA PHE A 64 -6.90 4.78 13.87
C PHE A 64 -5.49 5.06 13.34
N PHE A 65 -5.11 6.32 13.17
CA PHE A 65 -3.79 6.71 12.69
C PHE A 65 -2.68 6.22 13.64
N LYS A 66 -2.85 6.37 14.96
CA LYS A 66 -1.85 5.94 15.95
C LYS A 66 -1.53 4.44 15.89
N TYR A 67 -2.50 3.60 15.51
CA TYR A 67 -2.31 2.15 15.39
C TYR A 67 -2.03 1.70 13.95
N GLY A 68 -2.72 2.26 12.97
CA GLY A 68 -2.62 1.91 11.56
C GLY A 68 -1.32 2.40 10.92
N PHE A 69 -0.82 3.58 11.31
CA PHE A 69 0.39 4.14 10.71
C PHE A 69 1.66 3.32 11.03
N PRO A 70 1.93 2.90 12.29
CA PRO A 70 3.05 2.00 12.57
C PRO A 70 2.92 0.64 11.86
N MET A 71 1.72 0.07 11.81
CA MET A 71 1.46 -1.20 11.11
C MET A 71 1.68 -1.10 9.59
N MET A 72 1.26 0.02 8.98
CA MET A 72 1.53 0.31 7.57
C MET A 72 3.04 0.36 7.31
N ILE A 73 3.81 1.05 8.15
CA ILE A 73 5.27 1.12 7.99
C ILE A 73 5.90 -0.28 8.08
N GLN A 74 5.52 -1.08 9.07
CA GLN A 74 6.04 -2.44 9.21
C GLN A 74 5.75 -3.31 7.98
N SER A 75 4.51 -3.30 7.49
CA SER A 75 4.13 -4.07 6.29
C SER A 75 4.82 -3.58 5.02
N LEU A 76 5.00 -2.25 4.86
CA LEU A 76 5.75 -1.68 3.75
C LEU A 76 7.23 -2.07 3.79
N ILE A 77 7.87 -2.03 4.96
CA ILE A 77 9.27 -2.46 5.11
C ILE A 77 9.42 -3.93 4.73
N LEU A 78 8.53 -4.81 5.21
CA LEU A 78 8.56 -6.23 4.86
C LEU A 78 8.35 -6.45 3.35
N ALA A 79 7.41 -5.75 2.73
CA ALA A 79 7.18 -5.81 1.29
C ALA A 79 8.40 -5.31 0.49
N SER A 80 9.03 -4.22 0.92
CA SER A 80 10.25 -3.70 0.30
C SER A 80 11.42 -4.68 0.40
N ILE A 81 11.63 -5.29 1.56
CA ILE A 81 12.66 -6.31 1.76
C ILE A 81 12.39 -7.53 0.88
N TYR A 82 11.14 -8.00 0.83
CA TYR A 82 10.75 -9.13 0.00
C TYR A 82 11.02 -8.86 -1.50
N LEU A 83 10.64 -7.69 -2.01
CA LEU A 83 10.90 -7.33 -3.40
C LEU A 83 12.41 -7.20 -3.69
N TYR A 84 13.16 -6.60 -2.77
CA TYR A 84 14.62 -6.50 -2.92
C TYR A 84 15.26 -7.89 -3.03
N LEU A 85 14.92 -8.80 -2.10
CA LEU A 85 15.45 -10.16 -2.14
C LEU A 85 15.03 -10.91 -3.40
N ARG A 86 13.75 -10.83 -3.79
CA ARG A 86 13.20 -11.58 -4.92
C ARG A 86 13.78 -11.17 -6.29
N TYR A 87 14.15 -9.91 -6.46
CA TYR A 87 14.54 -9.35 -7.76
C TYR A 87 16.01 -8.94 -7.88
N TYR A 88 16.69 -8.70 -6.75
CA TYR A 88 18.09 -8.25 -6.75
C TYR A 88 19.05 -9.23 -6.07
N ALA A 89 18.58 -10.11 -5.19
CA ALA A 89 19.44 -11.09 -4.52
C ALA A 89 19.41 -12.49 -5.15
N PHE A 90 18.36 -12.81 -5.92
CA PHE A 90 18.17 -14.05 -6.67
C PHE A 90 17.78 -13.72 -8.10
#